data_AF-V2XW07-F1
#
_entry.id   AF-V2XW07-F1
#
_cell.length_a   1.000
_cell.length_b   1.000
_cell.length_c   1.000
_cell.angle_alpha   90.00
_cell.angle_beta   90.00
_cell.angle_gamma   90.00
#
_symmetry.space_group_name_H-M   'P 1'
#
loop_
_entity.id
_entity.type
_entity.pdbx_description
1 polymer ?
#
loop_
_entity_poly.entity_id
_entity_poly.type
_entity_poly.pdbx_seq_one_letter_code
_entity_poly.pdbx_strand_id
1 'polypeptide(L)'
;MKILVVEPMKPCEVREISGLDDMQAIVGGHIQAVYPFRDEVALVCNEEGKNLDLPYNRPLTDGQGVPYDMICGTFFLAGVGPEDFISLTDNQIQRYKALYDNVMVVTAERPAVQAEIAPEAAMLDFAVACQLTFRFARDGQEAAGSKDAFISHITEVFNEDTPLAERTVGGLDFDFRDGCAEVHYTFASQEKDKASAEVFSEQCVRDVQDRLEGSGCKVEMIECFAEELEPDPVREPDKGRGNQEKKKKGHGHDR
;
A
#
# COMPACT_ATOMS: atom_id res chain seq x y z
N MET A 1 20.64 -25.05 -9.35
CA MET A 1 20.32 -24.03 -8.34
C MET A 1 18.86 -23.64 -8.51
N LYS A 2 18.06 -23.75 -7.44
CA LYS A 2 16.63 -23.40 -7.45
C LYS A 2 16.46 -21.91 -7.15
N ILE A 3 15.85 -21.17 -8.07
CA ILE A 3 15.67 -19.72 -8.01
C ILE A 3 14.19 -19.34 -8.18
N LEU A 4 13.86 -18.10 -7.83
CA LEU A 4 12.57 -17.49 -8.12
C LEU A 4 12.77 -16.41 -9.19
N VAL A 5 12.28 -16.65 -10.41
CA VAL A 5 12.32 -15.70 -11.51
C VAL A 5 11.11 -14.78 -11.42
N VAL A 6 11.35 -13.48 -11.56
CA VAL A 6 10.31 -12.44 -11.59
C VAL A 6 10.43 -11.71 -12.91
N GLU A 7 9.57 -12.06 -13.85
CA GLU A 7 9.44 -11.35 -15.12
C GLU A 7 8.49 -10.15 -14.97
N PRO A 8 8.71 -9.06 -15.72
CA PRO A 8 7.78 -7.96 -15.80
C PRO A 8 6.36 -8.45 -16.11
N MET A 9 5.37 -7.90 -15.41
CA MET A 9 3.94 -8.22 -15.62
C MET A 9 3.50 -9.68 -15.47
N LYS A 10 4.39 -10.57 -15.02
CA LYS A 10 4.06 -12.00 -14.83
C LYS A 10 4.15 -12.39 -13.36
N PRO A 11 3.42 -13.43 -12.95
CA PRO A 11 3.64 -14.06 -11.66
C PRO A 11 5.03 -14.69 -11.61
N CYS A 12 5.57 -14.84 -10.40
CA CYS A 12 6.87 -15.43 -10.16
C CYS A 12 6.87 -16.90 -10.55
N GLU A 13 7.97 -17.34 -11.18
CA GLU A 13 8.19 -18.71 -11.61
C GLU A 13 9.38 -19.31 -10.84
N VAL A 14 9.21 -20.52 -10.31
CA VAL A 14 10.34 -21.27 -9.74
C VAL A 14 11.07 -21.97 -10.88
N ARG A 15 12.38 -21.78 -10.97
CA ARG A 15 13.20 -22.38 -12.02
C ARG A 15 14.47 -23.00 -11.44
N GLU A 16 14.93 -24.09 -12.06
CA GLU A 16 16.26 -24.64 -11.81
C GLU A 16 17.23 -24.19 -12.91
N ILE A 17 18.38 -23.66 -12.50
CA ILE A 17 19.43 -23.18 -13.39
C ILE A 17 20.81 -23.70 -13.01
N SER A 18 21.78 -23.60 -13.92
CA SER A 18 23.15 -24.06 -13.73
C SER A 18 24.16 -23.06 -14.28
N GLY A 19 24.88 -22.38 -13.38
CA GLY A 19 26.02 -21.53 -13.73
C GLY A 19 25.64 -20.12 -14.19
N LEU A 20 26.67 -19.35 -14.53
CA LEU A 20 26.57 -17.91 -14.85
C LEU A 20 25.83 -17.66 -16.17
N ASP A 21 26.04 -18.50 -17.19
CA ASP A 21 25.42 -18.34 -18.51
C ASP A 21 23.88 -18.33 -18.42
N ASP A 22 23.30 -19.21 -17.59
CA ASP A 22 21.86 -19.23 -17.34
C ASP A 22 21.38 -17.97 -16.63
N MET A 23 22.16 -17.45 -15.67
CA MET A 23 21.82 -16.21 -14.95
C MET A 23 21.80 -15.00 -15.90
N GLN A 24 22.81 -14.89 -16.75
CA GLN A 24 22.91 -13.82 -17.75
C GLN A 24 21.81 -13.93 -18.80
N ALA A 25 21.46 -15.15 -19.22
CA ALA A 25 20.35 -15.39 -20.14
C ALA A 25 18.99 -14.97 -19.53
N ILE A 26 18.78 -15.19 -18.23
CA ILE A 26 17.55 -14.78 -17.55
C ILE A 26 17.40 -13.26 -17.49
N VAL A 27 18.45 -12.54 -17.08
CA VAL A 27 18.37 -11.08 -16.93
C VAL A 27 18.59 -10.34 -18.25
N GLY A 28 19.06 -11.03 -19.29
CA GLY A 28 19.30 -10.47 -20.62
C GLY A 28 20.58 -9.63 -20.71
N GLY A 29 21.64 -9.99 -19.99
CA GLY A 29 22.89 -9.21 -19.99
C GLY A 29 23.85 -9.55 -18.85
N HIS A 30 24.74 -8.61 -18.53
CA HIS A 30 25.58 -8.69 -17.33
C HIS A 30 24.70 -8.62 -16.08
N ILE A 31 25.07 -9.41 -15.07
CA ILE A 31 24.31 -9.50 -13.82
C ILE A 31 24.83 -8.50 -12.80
N GLN A 32 23.91 -7.91 -12.05
CA GLN A 32 24.19 -7.17 -10.84
C GLN A 32 23.42 -7.84 -9.70
N ALA A 33 24.09 -8.04 -8.56
CA ALA A 33 23.46 -8.51 -7.33
C ALA A 33 23.23 -7.35 -6.38
N VAL A 34 22.03 -7.26 -5.82
CA VAL A 34 21.66 -6.33 -4.76
C VAL A 34 21.06 -7.11 -3.59
N TYR A 35 21.18 -6.55 -2.38
CA TYR A 35 20.84 -7.21 -1.13
C TYR A 35 19.82 -6.37 -0.34
N PRO A 36 18.57 -6.27 -0.82
CA PRO A 36 17.56 -5.43 -0.19
C PRO A 36 16.95 -6.08 1.06
N PHE A 37 17.26 -7.35 1.32
CA PHE A 37 16.65 -8.14 2.39
C PHE A 37 17.61 -8.36 3.56
N ARG A 38 17.05 -8.68 4.73
CA ARG A 38 17.82 -9.02 5.95
C ARG A 38 18.20 -10.51 6.01
N ASP A 39 17.55 -11.37 5.24
CA ASP A 39 17.87 -12.78 5.12
C ASP A 39 18.92 -13.03 4.02
N GLU A 40 19.49 -14.23 3.99
CA GLU A 40 20.55 -14.65 3.06
C GLU A 40 19.99 -14.89 1.64
N VAL A 41 19.44 -13.84 1.04
CA VAL A 41 18.86 -13.82 -0.31
C VAL A 41 19.38 -12.61 -1.08
N ALA A 42 19.83 -12.86 -2.30
CA ALA A 42 20.21 -11.82 -3.25
C ALA A 42 19.12 -11.66 -4.31
N LEU A 43 18.91 -10.41 -4.73
CA LEU A 43 18.19 -10.08 -5.95
C LEU A 43 19.22 -9.86 -7.05
N VAL A 44 19.09 -10.61 -8.14
CA VAL A 44 20.00 -10.55 -9.29
C VAL A 44 19.24 -10.02 -10.50
N CYS A 45 19.69 -8.89 -11.03
CA CYS A 45 19.07 -8.19 -12.16
C CYS A 45 20.10 -7.85 -13.24
N ASN A 46 19.64 -7.23 -14.32
CA ASN A 46 20.51 -6.72 -15.38
C ASN A 46 21.23 -5.45 -14.90
N GLU A 47 22.56 -5.43 -14.97
CA GLU A 47 23.41 -4.29 -14.56
C GLU A 47 23.06 -3.02 -15.34
N GLU A 48 22.76 -3.15 -16.63
CA GLU A 48 22.47 -2.05 -17.55
C GLU A 48 20.96 -1.88 -17.79
N GLY A 49 20.10 -2.53 -17.00
CA GLY A 49 18.67 -2.62 -17.29
C GLY A 49 17.97 -1.26 -17.48
N LYS A 50 18.38 -0.25 -16.71
CA LYS A 50 17.88 1.13 -16.86
C LYS A 50 18.39 1.83 -18.12
N ASN A 51 19.66 1.60 -18.47
CA ASN A 51 20.31 2.22 -19.63
C ASN A 51 19.86 1.58 -20.95
N LEU A 52 19.42 0.33 -20.90
CA LEU A 52 18.86 -0.43 -22.03
C LEU A 52 17.35 -0.23 -22.20
N ASP A 53 16.73 0.67 -21.44
CA ASP A 53 15.29 0.91 -21.43
C ASP A 53 14.47 -0.39 -21.26
N LEU A 54 14.96 -1.33 -20.43
CA LEU A 54 14.22 -2.56 -20.12
C LEU A 54 12.92 -2.22 -19.39
N PRO A 55 11.85 -3.02 -19.58
CA PRO A 55 10.55 -2.76 -18.95
C PRO A 55 10.64 -2.71 -17.43
N TYR A 56 9.95 -1.76 -16.80
CA TYR A 56 9.84 -1.74 -15.34
C TYR A 56 9.24 -3.05 -14.82
N ASN A 57 9.79 -3.54 -13.71
CA ASN A 57 9.39 -4.81 -13.14
C ASN A 57 8.79 -4.61 -11.74
N ARG A 58 9.62 -4.39 -10.73
CA ARG A 58 9.19 -4.21 -9.33
C ARG A 58 10.02 -3.12 -8.64
N PRO A 59 9.44 -2.36 -7.71
CA PRO A 59 10.23 -1.43 -6.91
C PRO A 59 11.12 -2.19 -5.92
N LEU A 60 12.28 -1.61 -5.62
CA LEU A 60 13.02 -1.90 -4.40
C LEU A 60 12.48 -0.98 -3.30
N THR A 61 12.04 -1.59 -2.20
CA THR A 61 11.50 -0.89 -1.05
C THR A 61 12.46 -0.94 0.11
N ASP A 62 12.53 0.13 0.89
CA ASP A 62 13.30 0.14 2.12
C ASP A 62 12.58 -0.65 3.25
N GLY A 63 13.14 -0.60 4.46
CA GLY A 63 12.55 -1.27 5.62
C GLY A 63 11.20 -0.71 6.06
N GLN A 64 10.70 0.36 5.45
CA GLN A 64 9.41 1.01 5.69
C GLN A 64 8.46 0.84 4.48
N GLY A 65 8.82 -0.01 3.51
CA GLY A 65 8.00 -0.24 2.31
C GLY A 65 8.06 0.90 1.29
N VAL A 66 8.85 1.94 1.53
CA VAL A 66 8.96 3.09 0.63
C VAL A 66 9.85 2.72 -0.56
N PRO A 67 9.37 2.85 -1.81
CA PRO A 67 10.19 2.55 -2.98
C PRO A 67 11.32 3.57 -3.11
N TYR A 68 12.57 3.09 -3.09
CA TYR A 68 13.76 3.93 -3.30
C TYR A 68 14.40 3.72 -4.68
N ASP A 69 14.08 2.61 -5.35
CA ASP A 69 14.55 2.34 -6.70
C ASP A 69 13.54 1.49 -7.49
N MET A 70 13.68 1.43 -8.82
CA MET A 70 12.87 0.62 -9.72
C MET A 70 13.75 -0.36 -10.49
N ILE A 71 13.42 -1.64 -10.43
CA ILE A 71 14.09 -2.68 -11.22
C ILE A 71 13.56 -2.65 -12.65
N CYS A 72 14.47 -2.63 -13.62
CA CYS A 72 14.15 -2.75 -15.04
C CYS A 72 14.57 -4.13 -15.56
N GLY A 73 13.68 -4.79 -16.30
CA GLY A 73 13.88 -6.12 -16.87
C GLY A 73 13.58 -7.26 -15.91
N THR A 74 13.75 -8.49 -16.41
CA THR A 74 13.62 -9.71 -15.61
C THR A 74 14.73 -9.75 -14.55
N PHE A 75 14.36 -10.10 -13.33
CA PHE A 75 15.30 -10.39 -12.26
C PHE A 75 14.98 -11.75 -11.65
N PHE A 76 15.87 -12.26 -10.82
CA PHE A 76 15.60 -13.46 -10.03
C PHE A 76 16.17 -13.35 -8.63
N LEU A 77 15.63 -14.16 -7.72
CA LEU A 77 16.15 -14.32 -6.37
C LEU A 77 16.94 -15.62 -6.25
N ALA A 78 18.07 -15.55 -5.57
CA ALA A 78 18.90 -16.70 -5.22
C ALA A 78 19.30 -16.64 -3.74
N GLY A 79 19.54 -17.80 -3.13
CA GLY A 79 20.11 -17.84 -1.78
C GLY A 79 21.58 -17.39 -1.83
N VAL A 80 22.07 -16.83 -0.75
CA VAL A 80 23.47 -16.41 -0.61
C VAL A 80 24.23 -17.46 0.19
N GLY A 81 25.22 -18.08 -0.43
CA GLY A 81 26.19 -18.95 0.24
C GLY A 81 27.46 -18.20 0.62
N PRO A 82 28.48 -18.90 1.16
CA PRO A 82 29.72 -18.29 1.62
C PRO A 82 30.52 -17.58 0.51
N GLU A 83 30.53 -18.17 -0.69
CA GLU A 83 31.29 -17.65 -1.84
C GLU A 83 30.47 -17.57 -3.14
N ASP A 84 29.30 -18.23 -3.20
CA ASP A 84 28.48 -18.37 -4.41
C ASP A 84 26.98 -18.26 -4.10
N PHE A 85 26.17 -18.06 -5.14
CA PHE A 85 24.72 -18.20 -5.04
C PHE A 85 24.34 -19.68 -4.85
N ILE A 86 23.36 -19.91 -3.98
CA ILE A 86 22.82 -21.23 -3.65
C ILE A 86 21.31 -21.28 -3.92
N SER A 87 20.76 -22.49 -3.90
CA SER A 87 19.32 -22.69 -4.05
C SER A 87 18.56 -21.99 -2.93
N LEU A 88 17.46 -21.33 -3.28
CA LEU A 88 16.48 -20.90 -2.29
C LEU A 88 15.87 -22.10 -1.59
N THR A 89 15.62 -21.94 -0.29
CA THR A 89 14.79 -22.86 0.48
C THR A 89 13.31 -22.75 0.06
N ASP A 90 12.52 -23.79 0.30
CA ASP A 90 11.09 -23.76 -0.01
C ASP A 90 10.35 -22.65 0.77
N ASN A 91 10.80 -22.33 1.99
CA ASN A 91 10.25 -21.23 2.78
C ASN A 91 10.53 -19.86 2.14
N GLN A 92 11.77 -19.62 1.68
CA GLN A 92 12.12 -18.40 0.96
C GLN A 92 11.32 -18.28 -0.33
N ILE A 93 11.18 -19.37 -1.10
CA ILE A 93 10.37 -19.37 -2.33
C ILE A 93 8.93 -18.98 -2.03
N GLN A 94 8.30 -19.61 -1.04
CA GLN A 94 6.91 -19.31 -0.68
C GLN A 94 6.74 -17.85 -0.25
N ARG A 95 7.65 -17.36 0.62
CA ARG A 95 7.65 -15.97 1.11
C ARG A 95 7.77 -14.96 -0.03
N TYR A 96 8.77 -15.12 -0.88
CA TYR A 96 9.06 -14.16 -1.94
C TYR A 96 8.09 -14.25 -3.11
N LYS A 97 7.54 -15.44 -3.39
CA LYS A 97 6.45 -15.59 -4.35
C LYS A 97 5.21 -14.83 -3.89
N ALA A 98 4.83 -14.95 -2.62
CA ALA A 98 3.73 -14.17 -2.07
C ALA A 98 3.99 -12.66 -2.12
N LEU A 99 5.24 -12.22 -1.87
CA LEU A 99 5.60 -10.80 -1.99
C LEU A 99 5.44 -10.28 -3.42
N TYR A 100 6.09 -10.93 -4.40
CA TYR A 100 6.21 -10.40 -5.76
C TYR A 100 5.07 -10.76 -6.72
N ASP A 101 4.21 -11.73 -6.37
CA ASP A 101 2.94 -11.94 -7.06
C ASP A 101 1.90 -10.85 -6.71
N ASN A 102 1.95 -10.33 -5.47
CA ASN A 102 1.01 -9.30 -4.99
C ASN A 102 1.45 -7.89 -5.38
N VAL A 103 2.76 -7.65 -5.52
CA VAL A 103 3.29 -6.42 -6.09
C VAL A 103 3.31 -6.61 -7.60
N MET A 104 2.39 -6.03 -8.37
CA MET A 104 2.48 -6.00 -9.85
C MET A 104 2.49 -4.56 -10.32
N VAL A 105 3.61 -4.10 -10.88
CA VAL A 105 3.70 -2.78 -11.52
C VAL A 105 3.09 -2.90 -12.90
N VAL A 106 1.84 -2.44 -13.09
CA VAL A 106 1.21 -2.37 -14.42
C VAL A 106 1.98 -1.36 -15.27
N THR A 107 2.74 -1.84 -16.25
CA THR A 107 3.44 -0.97 -17.21
C THR A 107 2.41 -0.34 -18.15
N ALA A 108 1.99 0.89 -17.84
CA ALA A 108 1.48 1.79 -18.88
C ALA A 108 2.67 2.22 -19.73
N GLU A 109 2.78 1.67 -20.93
CA GLU A 109 3.68 2.20 -21.95
C GLU A 109 3.41 3.69 -22.11
N ARG A 110 4.46 4.49 -22.23
CA ARG A 110 4.38 5.94 -22.34
C ARG A 110 4.45 6.34 -23.82
N PRO A 111 3.35 6.63 -24.53
CA PRO A 111 3.41 7.57 -25.63
C PRO A 111 3.34 9.00 -25.07
N ALA A 112 4.08 9.87 -25.72
CA ALA A 112 4.14 11.29 -25.44
C ALA A 112 2.74 11.91 -25.29
N VAL A 113 2.57 12.68 -24.21
CA VAL A 113 1.65 13.81 -24.06
C VAL A 113 0.52 13.90 -25.09
N GLN A 114 -0.64 13.34 -24.74
CA GLN A 114 -1.93 14.01 -24.85
C GLN A 114 -3.01 13.17 -24.16
N ALA A 115 -3.83 13.87 -23.38
CA ALA A 115 -4.88 13.33 -22.54
C ALA A 115 -5.83 12.41 -23.31
N GLU A 116 -6.02 11.18 -22.83
CA GLU A 116 -7.28 10.45 -23.04
C GLU A 116 -7.64 9.68 -21.77
N ILE A 117 -8.87 9.95 -21.34
CA ILE A 117 -9.57 9.35 -20.20
C ILE A 117 -10.24 8.08 -20.73
N ALA A 118 -9.95 6.93 -20.14
CA ALA A 118 -10.74 5.71 -20.27
C ALA A 118 -10.73 4.98 -18.91
N PRO A 119 -11.85 4.36 -18.51
CA PRO A 119 -12.39 4.50 -17.17
C PRO A 119 -11.48 3.84 -16.13
N GLU A 120 -11.09 4.66 -15.17
CA GLU A 120 -10.81 4.29 -13.79
C GLU A 120 -11.73 3.11 -13.44
N ALA A 121 -11.16 1.93 -13.18
CA ALA A 121 -11.86 0.94 -12.39
C ALA A 121 -12.18 1.70 -11.11
N ALA A 122 -13.44 2.13 -10.97
CA ALA A 122 -13.84 3.19 -10.06
C ALA A 122 -13.19 2.92 -8.71
N MET A 123 -12.20 3.74 -8.33
CA MET A 123 -11.63 3.64 -7.01
C MET A 123 -12.80 3.89 -6.08
N LEU A 124 -13.20 2.85 -5.35
CA LEU A 124 -14.38 2.90 -4.50
C LEU A 124 -13.94 3.58 -3.21
N ASP A 125 -14.72 4.56 -2.77
CA ASP A 125 -14.51 5.14 -1.45
C ASP A 125 -14.99 4.11 -0.41
N PHE A 126 -14.05 3.52 0.31
CA PHE A 126 -14.31 2.65 1.45
C PHE A 126 -14.15 3.43 2.74
N ALA A 127 -15.12 3.31 3.64
CA ALA A 127 -14.95 3.62 5.04
C ALA A 127 -14.49 2.34 5.75
N VAL A 128 -13.24 2.33 6.21
CA VAL A 128 -12.68 1.19 6.94
C VAL A 128 -12.79 1.46 8.43
N ALA A 129 -13.63 0.70 9.11
CA ALA A 129 -13.73 0.72 10.56
C ALA A 129 -12.54 -0.05 11.13
N CYS A 130 -11.66 0.66 11.83
CA CYS A 130 -10.44 0.10 12.40
C CYS A 130 -10.54 0.05 13.93
N GLN A 131 -10.14 -1.08 14.51
CA GLN A 131 -10.06 -1.30 15.95
C GLN A 131 -8.66 -1.78 16.32
N LEU A 132 -8.00 -1.02 17.20
CA LEU A 132 -6.71 -1.38 17.77
C LEU A 132 -6.86 -1.74 19.22
N THR A 133 -6.38 -2.92 19.63
CA THR A 133 -6.36 -3.32 21.03
C THR A 133 -4.94 -3.28 21.56
N PHE A 134 -4.75 -2.54 22.65
CA PHE A 134 -3.50 -2.40 23.36
C PHE A 134 -3.62 -3.04 24.73
N ARG A 135 -2.60 -3.80 25.14
CA ARG A 135 -2.47 -4.32 26.50
C ARG A 135 -1.43 -3.50 27.26
N PHE A 136 -1.81 -2.99 28.43
CA PHE A 136 -0.86 -2.36 29.34
C PHE A 136 0.00 -3.41 30.05
N ALA A 137 1.30 -3.13 30.22
CA ALA A 137 2.14 -3.94 31.07
C ALA A 137 1.61 -3.88 32.51
N ARG A 138 1.39 -5.06 33.14
CA ARG A 138 0.97 -5.14 34.54
C ARG A 138 2.14 -4.79 35.45
N ASP A 139 2.40 -3.50 35.61
CA ASP A 139 3.07 -2.97 36.80
C ASP A 139 2.18 -1.87 37.36
N GLY A 140 1.59 -2.18 38.52
CA GLY A 140 0.44 -1.48 39.04
C GLY A 140 0.67 0.00 39.27
N GLN A 141 -0.12 0.84 38.61
CA GLN A 141 -0.93 1.84 39.28
C GLN A 141 -1.95 2.43 38.31
N GLU A 142 -3.22 2.39 38.69
CA GLU A 142 -4.22 3.26 38.10
C GLU A 142 -3.77 4.71 38.27
N ALA A 143 -3.68 5.44 37.17
CA ALA A 143 -3.73 6.88 37.18
C ALA A 143 -4.45 7.32 35.91
N ALA A 144 -5.48 8.16 36.05
CA ALA A 144 -6.03 8.90 34.92
C ALA A 144 -4.92 9.61 34.10
N GLY A 145 -3.80 9.97 34.75
CA GLY A 145 -2.60 10.50 34.09
C GLY A 145 -1.87 9.54 33.13
N SER A 146 -2.07 8.21 33.25
CA SER A 146 -1.57 7.25 32.25
C SER A 146 -2.50 7.14 31.04
N LYS A 147 -3.80 7.46 31.19
CA LYS A 147 -4.78 7.41 30.09
C LYS A 147 -4.64 8.64 29.20
N ASP A 148 -4.56 9.83 29.78
CA ASP A 148 -4.34 11.06 29.02
C ASP A 148 -2.98 11.05 28.30
N ALA A 149 -1.93 10.53 28.96
CA ALA A 149 -0.63 10.34 28.32
C ALA A 149 -0.69 9.35 27.16
N PHE A 150 -1.42 8.24 27.31
CA PHE A 150 -1.66 7.28 26.23
C PHE A 150 -2.43 7.91 25.07
N ILE A 151 -3.55 8.60 25.33
CA ILE A 151 -4.35 9.28 24.30
C ILE A 151 -3.48 10.28 23.54
N SER A 152 -2.71 11.10 24.25
CA SER A 152 -1.81 12.09 23.65
C SER A 152 -0.77 11.42 22.77
N HIS A 153 -0.12 10.34 23.26
CA HIS A 153 0.90 9.59 22.52
C HIS A 153 0.33 8.97 21.24
N ILE A 154 -0.80 8.26 21.32
CA ILE A 154 -1.41 7.65 20.14
C ILE A 154 -1.85 8.71 19.13
N THR A 155 -2.47 9.79 19.61
CA THR A 155 -2.89 10.91 18.75
C THR A 155 -1.70 11.57 18.05
N GLU A 156 -0.58 11.73 18.75
CA GLU A 156 0.68 12.26 18.16
C GLU A 156 1.22 11.33 17.08
N VAL A 157 1.31 10.02 17.35
CA VAL A 157 1.77 9.04 16.35
C VAL A 157 0.90 9.06 15.08
N PHE A 158 -0.44 9.13 15.24
CA PHE A 158 -1.38 9.22 14.12
C PHE A 158 -1.23 10.53 13.32
N ASN A 159 -0.97 11.65 13.98
CA ASN A 159 -0.80 12.95 13.32
C ASN A 159 0.56 13.10 12.62
N GLU A 160 1.61 12.45 13.14
CA GLU A 160 2.95 12.47 12.56
C GLU A 160 3.11 11.52 11.37
N ASP A 161 2.30 10.47 11.30
CA ASP A 161 2.29 9.53 10.19
C ASP A 161 1.40 10.02 9.05
N THR A 162 1.99 10.29 7.87
CA THR A 162 1.26 10.89 6.74
C THR A 162 0.05 10.05 6.29
N PRO A 163 0.16 8.72 6.07
CA PRO A 163 -1.01 7.90 5.73
C PRO A 163 -2.13 7.96 6.77
N LEU A 164 -1.82 7.82 8.05
CA LEU A 164 -2.82 7.84 9.12
C LEU A 164 -3.44 9.24 9.29
N ALA A 165 -2.64 10.31 9.22
CA ALA A 165 -3.10 11.68 9.38
C ALA A 165 -4.05 12.13 8.26
N GLU A 166 -3.74 11.77 7.01
CA GLU A 166 -4.53 12.20 5.85
C GLU A 166 -5.80 11.38 5.66
N ARG A 167 -5.79 10.11 6.07
CA ARG A 167 -6.88 9.16 5.78
C ARG A 167 -7.75 8.84 6.98
N THR A 168 -7.34 9.17 8.20
CA THR A 168 -8.23 9.06 9.36
C THR A 168 -9.34 10.11 9.26
N VAL A 169 -10.58 9.65 9.20
CA VAL A 169 -11.75 10.51 9.12
C VAL A 169 -12.31 10.74 10.52
N GLY A 170 -12.46 12.02 10.87
CA GLY A 170 -12.96 12.42 12.19
C GLY A 170 -11.84 12.41 13.22
N GLY A 171 -11.97 11.59 14.25
CA GLY A 171 -11.01 11.50 15.33
C GLY A 171 -10.93 10.09 15.90
N LEU A 172 -9.98 9.90 16.81
CA LEU A 172 -9.79 8.64 17.50
C LEU A 172 -10.74 8.57 18.70
N ASP A 173 -11.49 7.48 18.78
CA ASP A 173 -12.32 7.14 19.95
C ASP A 173 -11.59 6.13 20.82
N PHE A 174 -11.60 6.34 22.14
CA PHE A 174 -10.79 5.57 23.08
C PHE A 174 -11.66 4.93 24.16
N ASP A 175 -11.60 3.62 24.25
CA ASP A 175 -12.22 2.82 25.29
C ASP A 175 -11.15 2.20 26.19
N PHE A 176 -11.37 2.16 27.51
CA PHE A 176 -10.41 1.56 28.45
C PHE A 176 -11.12 0.54 29.33
N ARG A 177 -10.76 -0.74 29.19
CA ARG A 177 -11.40 -1.86 29.90
C ARG A 177 -10.38 -2.92 30.29
N ASP A 178 -10.49 -3.42 31.52
CA ASP A 178 -9.73 -4.59 32.01
C ASP A 178 -8.20 -4.58 31.78
N GLY A 179 -7.57 -3.41 31.83
CA GLY A 179 -6.12 -3.27 31.58
C GLY A 179 -5.74 -3.28 30.10
N CYS A 180 -6.72 -3.10 29.22
CA CYS A 180 -6.54 -2.82 27.81
C CYS A 180 -7.07 -1.42 27.44
N ALA A 181 -6.52 -0.87 26.37
CA ALA A 181 -7.07 0.28 25.67
C ALA A 181 -7.50 -0.15 24.27
N GLU A 182 -8.69 0.22 23.87
CA GLU A 182 -9.23 0.05 22.52
C GLU A 182 -9.27 1.42 21.85
N VAL A 183 -8.76 1.48 20.62
CA VAL A 183 -8.80 2.68 19.79
C VAL A 183 -9.63 2.39 18.56
N HIS A 184 -10.73 3.11 18.39
CA HIS A 184 -11.60 3.02 17.23
C HIS A 184 -11.43 4.25 16.35
N TYR A 185 -11.32 4.03 15.05
CA TYR A 185 -11.27 5.12 14.08
C TYR A 185 -11.79 4.66 12.73
N THR A 186 -12.16 5.61 11.89
CA THR A 186 -12.53 5.35 10.49
C THR A 186 -11.39 5.78 9.59
N PHE A 187 -10.99 4.91 8.67
CA PHE A 187 -9.95 5.16 7.69
C PHE A 187 -10.57 5.21 6.29
N ALA A 188 -10.37 6.32 5.58
CA ALA A 188 -10.79 6.47 4.20
C ALA A 188 -9.81 5.76 3.27
N SER A 189 -10.33 4.84 2.45
CA SER A 189 -9.54 4.08 1.50
C SER A 189 -10.14 4.15 0.11
N GLN A 190 -9.28 4.19 -0.90
CA GLN A 190 -9.65 4.26 -2.31
C GLN A 190 -9.13 3.04 -3.07
N GLU A 191 -9.00 1.92 -2.37
CA GLU A 191 -8.51 0.69 -2.96
C GLU A 191 -9.50 0.12 -3.97
N LYS A 192 -9.02 -0.81 -4.80
CA LYS A 192 -9.82 -1.43 -5.87
C LYS A 192 -10.95 -2.34 -5.35
N ASP A 193 -10.85 -2.81 -4.11
CA ASP A 193 -11.79 -3.74 -3.48
C ASP A 193 -11.70 -3.69 -1.95
N LYS A 194 -12.72 -4.25 -1.29
CA LYS A 194 -12.86 -4.28 0.17
C LYS A 194 -11.66 -4.93 0.88
N ALA A 195 -11.17 -6.06 0.38
CA ALA A 195 -10.07 -6.79 1.02
C ALA A 195 -8.76 -6.02 0.89
N SER A 196 -8.53 -5.38 -0.26
CA SER A 196 -7.39 -4.48 -0.46
C SER A 196 -7.46 -3.27 0.50
N ALA A 197 -8.65 -2.70 0.70
CA ALA A 197 -8.86 -1.60 1.64
C ALA A 197 -8.55 -2.00 3.10
N GLU A 198 -8.98 -3.19 3.53
CA GLU A 198 -8.69 -3.74 4.86
C GLU A 198 -7.19 -3.96 5.07
N VAL A 199 -6.53 -4.63 4.12
CA VAL A 199 -5.09 -4.93 4.19
C VAL A 199 -4.25 -3.66 4.20
N PHE A 200 -4.58 -2.68 3.35
CA PHE A 200 -3.87 -1.41 3.32
C PHE A 200 -4.03 -0.64 4.64
N SER A 201 -5.24 -0.59 5.18
CA SER A 201 -5.52 0.10 6.45
C SER A 201 -4.81 -0.56 7.64
N GLU A 202 -4.77 -1.91 7.69
CA GLU A 202 -3.99 -2.64 8.69
C GLU A 202 -2.50 -2.33 8.55
N GLN A 203 -1.97 -2.33 7.32
CA GLN A 203 -0.56 -2.10 7.07
C GLN A 203 -0.11 -0.70 7.55
N CYS A 204 -0.93 0.34 7.36
CA CYS A 204 -0.63 1.68 7.88
C CYS A 204 -0.40 1.69 9.39
N VAL A 205 -1.13 0.88 10.16
CA VAL A 205 -0.93 0.77 11.61
C VAL A 205 0.29 -0.07 11.96
N ARG A 206 0.52 -1.16 11.21
CA ARG A 206 1.69 -2.03 11.39
C ARG A 206 3.00 -1.25 11.20
N ASP A 207 3.03 -0.35 10.24
CA ASP A 207 4.21 0.47 9.93
C ASP A 207 4.60 1.39 11.09
N VAL A 208 3.62 1.82 11.89
CA VAL A 208 3.85 2.65 13.09
C VAL A 208 3.76 1.87 14.40
N GLN A 209 3.63 0.53 14.37
CA GLN A 209 3.38 -0.28 15.56
C GLN A 209 4.45 -0.08 16.64
N ASP A 210 5.73 -0.03 16.27
CA ASP A 210 6.83 0.20 17.23
C ASP A 210 6.70 1.57 17.94
N ARG A 211 6.22 2.59 17.23
CA ARG A 211 5.98 3.93 17.79
C ARG A 211 4.75 3.92 18.69
N LEU A 212 3.68 3.24 18.29
CA LEU A 212 2.46 3.08 19.10
C LEU A 212 2.76 2.36 20.42
N GLU A 213 3.62 1.33 20.39
CA GLU A 213 4.06 0.58 21.58
C GLU A 213 5.08 1.33 22.46
N GLY A 214 5.58 2.48 22.00
CA GLY A 214 6.59 3.28 22.70
C GLY A 214 6.16 3.81 24.09
N SER A 215 4.87 3.80 24.39
CA SER A 215 4.32 4.21 25.69
C SER A 215 4.28 3.09 26.75
N GLY A 216 4.86 1.91 26.47
CA GLY A 216 4.91 0.78 27.39
C GLY A 216 3.66 -0.12 27.35
N CYS A 217 2.87 0.00 26.29
CA CYS A 217 1.78 -0.90 25.95
C CYS A 217 2.15 -1.74 24.73
N LYS A 218 1.46 -2.87 24.54
CA LYS A 218 1.67 -3.78 23.41
C LYS A 218 0.43 -3.86 22.56
N VAL A 219 0.59 -3.75 21.24
CA VAL A 219 -0.50 -3.99 20.31
C VAL A 219 -0.79 -5.48 20.33
N GLU A 220 -2.00 -5.84 20.74
CA GLU A 220 -2.48 -7.20 20.80
C GLU A 220 -3.24 -7.60 19.54
N MET A 221 -4.02 -6.66 19.00
CA MET A 221 -4.94 -6.93 17.90
C MET A 221 -5.11 -5.68 17.05
N ILE A 222 -5.18 -5.88 15.74
CA ILE A 222 -5.52 -4.87 14.74
C ILE A 222 -6.62 -5.52 13.89
N GLU A 223 -7.80 -4.93 13.87
CA GLU A 223 -8.91 -5.38 13.03
C GLU A 223 -9.37 -4.21 12.15
N CYS A 224 -9.52 -4.48 10.86
CA CYS A 224 -9.97 -3.50 9.87
C CYS A 224 -11.12 -4.12 9.09
N PHE A 225 -12.26 -3.44 9.06
CA PHE A 225 -13.46 -3.88 8.34
C PHE A 225 -13.89 -2.79 7.37
N ALA A 226 -13.77 -3.06 6.07
CA ALA A 226 -14.12 -2.08 5.04
C ALA A 226 -15.62 -2.14 4.70
N GLU A 227 -16.25 -0.98 4.62
CA GLU A 227 -17.60 -0.79 4.12
C GLU A 227 -17.55 0.09 2.88
N GLU A 228 -18.15 -0.38 1.79
CA GLU A 228 -18.24 0.40 0.55
C GLU A 228 -19.22 1.54 0.79
N LEU A 229 -18.78 2.79 0.57
CA LEU A 229 -19.68 3.92 0.62
C LEU A 229 -20.48 3.95 -0.69
N GLU A 230 -21.80 3.81 -0.60
CA GLU A 230 -22.64 4.03 -1.77
C GLU A 230 -22.43 5.47 -2.25
N PRO A 231 -22.14 5.69 -3.55
CA PRO A 231 -22.04 7.03 -4.08
C PRO A 231 -23.38 7.73 -3.88
N ASP A 232 -23.36 8.86 -3.16
CA ASP A 232 -24.53 9.66 -2.80
C ASP A 232 -25.41 9.84 -4.06
N PRO A 233 -26.68 9.39 -4.05
CA PRO A 233 -27.55 9.51 -5.21
C PRO A 233 -27.88 10.99 -5.43
N VAL A 234 -27.07 11.62 -6.28
CA VAL A 234 -27.41 12.76 -7.12
C VAL A 234 -27.56 14.11 -6.38
N ARG A 235 -26.54 14.96 -6.53
CA ARG A 235 -26.79 16.38 -6.85
C ARG A 235 -26.59 16.57 -8.34
N GLU A 236 -27.69 16.43 -9.09
CA GLU A 236 -27.76 16.82 -10.50
C GLU A 236 -27.18 18.25 -10.61
N PRO A 237 -26.22 18.50 -11.51
CA PRO A 237 -25.85 19.87 -11.81
C PRO A 237 -27.10 20.56 -12.35
N ASP A 238 -27.51 21.65 -11.68
CA ASP A 238 -28.61 22.52 -12.07
C ASP A 238 -28.47 22.82 -13.57
N LYS A 239 -29.26 22.11 -14.40
CA LYS A 239 -29.44 22.44 -15.80
C LYS A 239 -30.20 23.74 -15.81
N GLY A 240 -29.42 24.82 -15.78
CA GLY A 240 -29.86 26.20 -15.88
C GLY A 240 -31.01 26.30 -16.87
N ARG A 241 -32.16 26.65 -16.30
CA ARG A 241 -33.44 26.95 -16.94
C ARG A 241 -33.29 27.44 -18.37
N GLY A 242 -33.92 26.70 -19.29
CA GLY A 242 -34.36 27.22 -20.57
C GLY A 242 -35.12 28.54 -20.34
N ASN A 243 -34.64 29.60 -20.98
CA ASN A 243 -35.30 30.89 -20.96
C ASN A 243 -36.52 30.79 -21.89
N GLN A 244 -37.68 30.49 -21.30
CA GLN A 244 -38.98 30.60 -21.97
C GLN A 244 -39.23 32.04 -22.41
N GLU A 245 -39.65 32.15 -23.66
CA GLU A 245 -40.25 33.30 -24.32
C GLU A 245 -41.14 34.14 -23.38
N LYS A 246 -40.78 35.41 -23.18
CA LYS A 246 -41.74 36.44 -22.74
C LYS A 246 -42.40 37.07 -23.95
N LYS A 247 -43.52 36.47 -24.37
CA LYS A 247 -44.54 37.08 -25.22
C LYS A 247 -45.30 38.13 -24.39
N LYS A 248 -44.95 39.42 -24.51
CA LYS A 248 -45.70 40.52 -23.89
C LYS A 248 -46.77 41.02 -24.88
N LYS A 249 -48.03 40.78 -24.52
CA LYS A 249 -49.24 41.28 -25.18
C LYS A 249 -49.24 42.81 -25.28
N GLY A 250 -49.79 43.30 -26.38
CA GLY A 250 -49.98 44.71 -26.66
C GLY A 250 -50.89 45.46 -25.68
N HIS A 251 -50.71 46.77 -25.69
CA HIS A 251 -51.66 47.74 -25.19
C HIS A 251 -51.89 48.73 -26.32
N GLY A 252 -53.13 48.79 -26.81
CA GLY A 252 -53.59 49.90 -27.63
C GLY A 252 -54.06 51.04 -26.73
N HIS A 253 -53.84 52.27 -27.18
CA HIS A 253 -54.76 53.42 -27.11
C HIS A 253 -54.20 54.44 -28.13
N ASP A 254 -54.95 54.79 -29.18
CA ASP A 254 -55.94 55.88 -29.22
C ASP A 254 -55.26 57.25 -29.35
N ARG A 255 -55.01 57.65 -30.60
CA ARG A 255 -55.37 58.93 -31.26
C ARG A 255 -54.53 59.20 -32.49
#